data_AF-A0A6M1QZP4-F1
#
_entry.id   AF-A0A6M1QZP4-F1
#
_cell.length_a   1.000
_cell.length_b   1.000
_cell.length_c   1.000
_cell.angle_alpha   90.00
_cell.angle_beta   90.00
_cell.angle_gamma   90.00
#
_symmetry.space_group_name_H-M   'P 1'
#
loop_
_entity.id
_entity.type
_entity.pdbx_description
1 polymer ?
#
loop_
_entity_poly.entity_id
_entity_poly.type
_entity_poly.pdbx_seq_one_letter_code
_entity_poly.pdbx_strand_id
1 'polypeptide(L)'
;MCAAIVSMEGLAVALAAPVMISIGGVSAGLALPLGLGFFVACIVVAGLLRRPWAYWIGWALQVVAIGMGFLITIMFVVGVIFAVLWGMADILGRKIERERAAAFEAYDRIVAEEQAEQETEEEV
;
A
#
# COMPACT_ATOMS: atom_id res chain seq x y z
N MET A 1 -5.16 -2.54 -4.79
CA MET A 1 -4.82 -1.14 -5.16
C MET A 1 -3.57 -0.66 -4.43
N CYS A 2 -3.53 -0.67 -3.08
CA CYS A 2 -2.38 -0.19 -2.29
C CYS A 2 -1.04 -0.89 -2.65
N ALA A 3 -1.04 -2.21 -2.82
CA ALA A 3 0.17 -2.96 -3.22
C ALA A 3 0.72 -2.52 -4.59
N ALA A 4 -0.15 -2.19 -5.55
CA ALA A 4 0.27 -1.73 -6.87
C ALA A 4 0.94 -0.34 -6.80
N ILE A 5 0.40 0.56 -5.97
CA ILE A 5 0.92 1.92 -5.81
C ILE A 5 2.33 1.89 -5.22
N VAL A 6 2.53 1.19 -4.09
CA VAL A 6 3.85 1.12 -3.45
C VAL A 6 4.87 0.38 -4.33
N SER A 7 4.42 -0.60 -5.13
CA SER A 7 5.31 -1.29 -6.08
C SER A 7 5.75 -0.38 -7.23
N MET A 8 4.83 0.42 -7.79
CA MET A 8 5.15 1.42 -8.83
C MET A 8 6.01 2.56 -8.28
N GLU A 9 5.80 2.98 -7.04
CA GLU A 9 6.62 3.97 -6.35
C GLU A 9 8.07 3.47 -6.21
N GLY A 10 8.23 2.26 -5.70
CA GLY A 10 9.55 1.65 -5.58
C GLY A 10 10.26 1.56 -6.93
N LEU A 11 9.53 1.23 -8.00
CA LEU A 11 10.07 1.20 -9.36
C LEU A 11 10.51 2.61 -9.81
N ALA A 12 9.68 3.62 -9.59
CA ALA A 12 10.00 5.01 -9.91
C ALA A 12 11.27 5.48 -9.17
N VAL A 13 11.40 5.14 -7.88
CA VAL A 13 12.58 5.45 -7.06
C VAL A 13 13.83 4.69 -7.49
N ALA A 14 13.70 3.41 -7.88
CA ALA A 14 14.82 2.67 -8.47
C ALA A 14 15.33 3.31 -9.76
N LEU A 15 14.40 3.75 -10.62
CA LEU A 15 14.74 4.47 -11.87
C LEU A 15 15.30 5.88 -11.61
N ALA A 16 15.06 6.46 -10.43
CA ALA A 16 15.68 7.71 -10.02
C ALA A 16 17.16 7.54 -9.59
N ALA A 17 17.65 6.33 -9.33
CA ALA A 17 19.05 6.12 -8.94
C ALA A 17 20.06 6.52 -10.02
N PRO A 18 19.90 6.19 -11.32
CA PRO A 18 20.72 6.75 -12.39
C PRO A 18 20.68 8.28 -12.45
N VAL A 19 19.53 8.90 -12.19
CA VAL A 19 19.34 10.35 -12.16
C VAL A 19 20.10 10.98 -10.98
N MET A 20 20.11 10.33 -9.81
CA MET A 20 20.90 10.76 -8.64
C MET A 20 22.39 10.82 -8.96
N ILE A 21 22.88 9.86 -9.75
CA ILE A 21 24.29 9.77 -10.13
C ILE A 21 24.64 10.80 -11.20
N SER A 22 23.84 10.88 -12.28
CA SER A 22 24.18 11.70 -13.46
C SER A 22 23.89 13.19 -13.28
N ILE A 23 22.85 13.53 -12.53
CA ILE A 23 22.37 14.90 -12.35
C ILE A 23 22.59 15.37 -10.90
N GLY A 24 22.35 14.50 -9.93
CA GLY A 24 22.44 14.84 -8.50
C GLY A 24 23.85 14.85 -7.92
N GLY A 25 24.86 14.36 -8.64
CA GLY A 25 26.24 14.25 -8.13
C GLY A 25 26.40 13.29 -6.95
N VAL A 26 25.39 12.47 -6.68
CA VAL A 26 25.40 11.49 -5.59
C VAL A 26 26.28 10.32 -5.99
N SER A 27 27.15 9.86 -5.07
CA SER A 27 28.00 8.71 -5.35
C SER A 27 27.17 7.45 -5.63
N ALA A 28 27.62 6.62 -6.58
CA ALA A 28 26.94 5.36 -6.92
C ALA A 28 26.76 4.44 -5.69
N GLY A 29 27.72 4.48 -4.76
CA GLY A 29 27.68 3.73 -3.50
C GLY A 29 26.53 4.14 -2.57
N LEU A 30 25.99 5.34 -2.69
CA LEU A 30 24.81 5.79 -1.93
C LEU A 30 23.53 5.71 -2.77
N ALA A 31 23.59 6.10 -4.05
CA ALA A 31 22.43 6.12 -4.94
C ALA A 31 21.84 4.73 -5.20
N LEU A 32 22.68 3.70 -5.39
CA LEU A 32 22.22 2.34 -5.69
C LEU A 32 21.51 1.68 -4.49
N PRO A 33 22.06 1.68 -3.26
CA PRO A 33 21.33 1.15 -2.11
C PRO A 33 20.05 1.91 -1.82
N LEU A 34 20.05 3.25 -1.99
CA LEU A 34 18.84 4.04 -1.78
C LEU A 34 17.76 3.70 -2.81
N GLY A 35 18.07 3.66 -4.10
CA GLY A 35 17.07 3.33 -5.12
C GLY A 35 16.62 1.88 -5.08
N LEU A 36 17.58 0.95 -5.16
CA LEU A 36 17.29 -0.48 -5.27
C LEU A 36 16.84 -1.08 -3.93
N GLY A 37 17.45 -0.66 -2.83
CA GLY A 37 17.06 -1.09 -1.49
C GLY A 37 15.66 -0.59 -1.12
N PHE A 38 15.32 0.65 -1.48
CA PHE A 38 13.97 1.17 -1.31
C PHE A 38 12.95 0.42 -2.17
N PHE A 39 13.30 0.07 -3.41
CA PHE A 39 12.43 -0.76 -4.25
C PHE A 39 12.15 -2.13 -3.63
N VAL A 40 13.18 -2.81 -3.13
CA VAL A 40 13.01 -4.09 -2.43
C VAL A 40 12.12 -3.92 -1.20
N ALA A 41 12.33 -2.87 -0.40
CA ALA A 41 11.48 -2.56 0.76
C ALA A 41 10.01 -2.36 0.35
N CYS A 42 9.75 -1.65 -0.75
CA CYS A 42 8.41 -1.44 -1.30
C CYS A 42 7.75 -2.77 -1.70
N ILE A 43 8.48 -3.67 -2.37
CA ILE A 43 7.96 -4.99 -2.77
C ILE A 43 7.68 -5.87 -1.54
N VAL A 44 8.55 -5.86 -0.54
CA VAL A 44 8.32 -6.58 0.72
C VAL A 44 7.06 -6.04 1.38
N VAL A 45 6.93 -4.73 1.53
CA VAL A 45 5.72 -4.11 2.10
C VAL A 45 4.48 -4.48 1.29
N ALA A 46 4.53 -4.40 -0.04
CA ALA A 46 3.43 -4.83 -0.92
C ALA A 46 2.94 -6.25 -0.62
N GLY A 47 3.86 -7.19 -0.34
CA GLY A 47 3.52 -8.56 0.08
C GLY A 47 2.93 -8.66 1.49
N LEU A 48 3.31 -7.75 2.39
CA LEU A 48 2.89 -7.73 3.80
C LEU A 48 1.57 -6.99 4.05
N LEU A 49 1.01 -6.29 3.04
CA LEU A 49 -0.22 -5.48 3.16
C LEU A 49 -1.48 -6.22 3.63
N ARG A 50 -1.45 -7.56 3.68
CA ARG A 50 -2.50 -8.37 4.31
C ARG A 50 -2.60 -8.15 5.82
N ARG A 51 -1.60 -7.54 6.45
CA ARG A 51 -1.57 -7.27 7.89
C ARG A 51 -1.80 -5.78 8.19
N PRO A 52 -2.59 -5.42 9.22
CA PRO A 52 -2.95 -4.03 9.50
C PRO A 52 -1.75 -3.14 9.85
N TRP A 53 -0.71 -3.69 10.48
CA TRP A 53 0.53 -2.96 10.78
C TRP A 53 1.34 -2.56 9.54
N ALA A 54 1.21 -3.26 8.42
CA ALA A 54 1.98 -2.98 7.21
C ALA A 54 1.61 -1.62 6.58
N TYR A 55 0.41 -1.12 6.85
CA TYR A 55 -0.03 0.21 6.40
C TYR A 55 0.77 1.33 7.08
N TRP A 56 1.18 1.16 8.35
CA TRP A 56 2.08 2.11 9.02
C TRP A 56 3.47 2.13 8.38
N ILE A 57 3.97 0.97 7.99
CA ILE A 57 5.25 0.86 7.26
C ILE A 57 5.13 1.55 5.89
N GLY A 58 4.00 1.41 5.19
CA GLY A 58 3.74 2.13 3.95
C GLY A 58 3.78 3.65 4.13
N TRP A 59 3.17 4.19 5.18
CA TRP A 59 3.30 5.62 5.52
C TRP A 59 4.74 6.04 5.83
N ALA A 60 5.52 5.18 6.51
CA ALA A 60 6.94 5.43 6.72
C ALA A 60 7.72 5.47 5.38
N LEU A 61 7.42 4.59 4.43
CA LEU A 61 8.01 4.62 3.09
C LEU A 61 7.69 5.92 2.36
N GLN A 62 6.47 6.46 2.48
CA GLN A 62 6.11 7.76 1.87
C GLN A 62 6.97 8.90 2.41
N VAL A 63 7.20 8.93 3.73
CA VAL A 63 8.08 9.94 4.34
C VAL A 63 9.50 9.82 3.83
N VAL A 64 10.00 8.59 3.68
CA VAL A 64 11.34 8.32 3.12
C VAL A 64 11.41 8.76 1.66
N ALA A 65 10.41 8.44 0.84
CA ALA A 65 10.36 8.84 -0.58
C ALA A 65 10.35 10.37 -0.74
N ILE A 66 9.55 11.08 0.05
CA ILE A 66 9.54 12.54 0.10
C ILE A 66 10.90 13.07 0.57
N GLY A 67 11.52 12.42 1.56
CA GLY A 67 12.86 12.74 2.05
C GLY A 67 13.96 12.61 0.99
N MET A 68 13.81 11.73 -0.01
CA MET A 68 14.74 11.69 -1.15
C MET A 68 14.71 12.97 -1.99
N GLY A 69 13.69 13.82 -1.82
CA GLY A 69 13.63 15.19 -2.33
C GLY A 69 14.86 16.05 -1.96
N PHE A 70 15.48 15.79 -0.81
CA PHE A 70 16.71 16.49 -0.40
C PHE A 70 17.93 16.11 -1.25
N LEU A 71 17.91 14.94 -1.90
CA LEU A 71 18.95 14.48 -2.82
C LEU A 71 18.66 14.96 -4.25
N ILE A 72 17.39 14.87 -4.68
CA ILE A 72 16.93 15.41 -5.96
C ILE A 72 15.61 16.13 -5.76
N THR A 73 15.58 17.45 -6.00
CA THR A 73 14.40 18.29 -5.74
C THR A 73 13.11 17.80 -6.41
N ILE A 74 13.17 17.19 -7.60
CA ILE A 74 11.99 16.65 -8.29
C ILE A 74 11.32 15.50 -7.53
N MET A 75 12.06 14.78 -6.67
CA MET A 75 11.51 13.69 -5.86
C MET A 75 10.54 14.19 -4.79
N PHE A 76 10.56 15.47 -4.41
CA PHE A 76 9.48 16.03 -3.58
C PHE A 76 8.14 15.94 -4.31
N VAL A 77 8.09 16.30 -5.59
CA VAL A 77 6.85 16.26 -6.38
C VAL A 77 6.41 14.81 -6.57
N VAL A 78 7.33 13.93 -6.96
CA VAL A 78 7.03 12.51 -7.18
C VAL A 78 6.57 11.83 -5.89
N GLY A 79 7.30 12.02 -4.79
CA GLY A 79 6.96 11.46 -3.49
C GLY A 79 5.61 11.95 -2.96
N VAL A 80 5.28 13.24 -3.14
CA VAL A 80 3.96 13.76 -2.75
C VAL A 80 2.84 13.14 -3.57
N ILE A 81 3.02 12.97 -4.89
CA ILE A 81 2.02 12.30 -5.74
C ILE A 81 1.78 10.88 -5.26
N PHE A 82 2.83 10.11 -5.01
CA PHE A 82 2.68 8.74 -4.50
C PHE A 82 2.07 8.70 -3.10
N ALA A 83 2.40 9.64 -2.22
CA ALA A 83 1.82 9.74 -0.88
C ALA A 83 0.31 10.02 -0.93
N VAL A 84 -0.14 10.89 -1.84
CA VAL A 84 -1.57 11.16 -2.06
C VAL A 84 -2.27 9.92 -2.60
N LEU A 85 -1.70 9.27 -3.62
CA LEU A 85 -2.25 8.03 -4.19
C LEU A 85 -2.34 6.92 -3.13
N TRP A 86 -1.29 6.76 -2.32
CA TRP A 86 -1.23 5.82 -1.22
C TRP A 86 -2.32 6.09 -0.17
N GLY A 87 -2.43 7.35 0.30
CA GLY A 87 -3.43 7.73 1.28
C GLY A 87 -4.86 7.48 0.78
N MET A 88 -5.14 7.80 -0.48
CA MET A 88 -6.43 7.51 -1.11
C MET A 88 -6.72 6.02 -1.17
N ALA A 89 -5.73 5.21 -1.58
CA ALA A 89 -5.90 3.76 -1.66
C ALA A 89 -6.08 3.12 -0.28
N ASP A 90 -5.38 3.61 0.74
CA ASP A 90 -5.49 3.17 2.13
C ASP A 90 -6.90 3.45 2.69
N ILE A 91 -7.42 4.67 2.49
CA ILE A 91 -8.78 5.05 2.90
C ILE A 91 -9.82 4.19 2.17
N LEU A 92 -9.71 4.07 0.85
CA LEU A 92 -10.68 3.35 0.04
C LEU A 92 -10.65 1.84 0.32
N GLY A 93 -9.46 1.27 0.51
CA GLY A 93 -9.28 -0.13 0.88
C GLY A 93 -9.95 -0.44 2.21
N ARG A 94 -9.75 0.40 3.24
CA ARG A 94 -10.43 0.24 4.53
C ARG A 94 -11.95 0.38 4.44
N LYS A 95 -12.45 1.25 3.55
CA LYS A 95 -13.89 1.41 3.33
C LYS A 95 -14.51 0.16 2.69
N ILE A 96 -13.88 -0.35 1.63
CA ILE A 96 -14.33 -1.56 0.93
C ILE A 96 -14.34 -2.78 1.87
N GLU A 97 -13.29 -2.93 2.69
CA GLU A 97 -13.21 -4.05 3.63
C GLU A 97 -14.33 -4.02 4.66
N ARG A 98 -14.67 -2.83 5.20
CA ARG A 98 -15.78 -2.65 6.15
C ARG A 98 -17.13 -2.97 5.52
N GLU A 99 -17.36 -2.49 4.30
CA GLU A 99 -18.60 -2.76 3.57
C GLU A 99 -18.76 -4.26 3.27
N ARG A 100 -17.66 -4.93 2.88
CA ARG A 100 -17.67 -6.39 2.66
C ARG A 100 -17.91 -7.18 3.94
N ALA A 101 -17.31 -6.79 5.07
CA ALA A 101 -17.55 -7.44 6.35
C ALA A 101 -19.02 -7.33 6.78
N ALA A 102 -19.62 -6.14 6.68
CA ALA A 102 -21.02 -5.92 7.01
C ALA A 102 -22.00 -6.71 6.11
N ALA A 103 -21.68 -6.83 4.81
CA ALA A 103 -22.47 -7.63 3.88
C ALA A 103 -22.41 -9.14 4.21
N PHE A 104 -21.24 -9.63 4.64
CA PHE A 104 -21.07 -11.02 5.05
C PHE A 104 -21.86 -11.35 6.32
N GLU A 105 -21.83 -10.49 7.33
CA GLU A 105 -22.64 -10.64 8.56
C GLU A 105 -24.15 -10.64 8.29
N ALA A 106 -24.61 -9.82 7.33
CA ALA A 106 -26.02 -9.80 6.94
C ALA A 106 -26.45 -11.10 6.26
N TYR A 107 -25.59 -11.68 5.40
CA TYR A 107 -25.86 -12.96 4.74
C TYR A 107 -25.91 -14.11 5.75
N ASP A 108 -24.96 -14.19 6.69
CA ASP A 108 -24.95 -15.22 7.74
C ASP A 108 -26.23 -15.19 8.60
N ARG A 109 -26.78 -14.00 8.88
CA ARG A 109 -28.06 -13.89 9.61
C ARG A 109 -29.24 -14.43 8.82
N ILE A 110 -29.35 -14.09 7.54
CA ILE A 110 -30.45 -14.56 6.69
C ILE A 110 -30.40 -16.09 6.59
N VAL A 111 -29.21 -16.66 6.38
CA VAL A 111 -29.03 -18.12 6.32
C VAL A 111 -29.39 -18.79 7.65
N ALA A 112 -29.00 -18.20 8.79
CA ALA A 112 -29.34 -18.75 10.11
C ALA A 112 -30.85 -18.70 10.38
N GLU A 113 -31.54 -17.64 9.94
CA GLU A 113 -33.01 -17.53 10.02
C GLU A 113 -33.70 -18.57 9.15
N GLU A 114 -33.26 -18.75 7.89
CA GLU A 114 -33.79 -19.78 6.98
C GLU A 114 -33.60 -21.21 7.54
N GLN A 115 -32.45 -21.48 8.17
CA GLN A 115 -32.21 -22.79 8.80
C GLN A 115 -33.12 -23.04 9.99
N ALA A 116 -33.35 -22.03 10.84
CA ALA A 116 -34.24 -22.16 11.99
C ALA A 116 -35.71 -22.37 11.58
N GLU A 117 -36.16 -21.72 10.50
CA GLU A 117 -37.48 -21.96 9.91
C GLU A 117 -37.62 -23.40 9.39
N GLN A 118 -36.61 -23.91 8.67
CA GLN A 118 -36.61 -25.27 8.14
C GLN A 118 -36.63 -26.33 9.26
N GLU A 119 -35.82 -26.15 10.31
CA GLU A 119 -35.81 -27.06 11.47
C GLU A 119 -37.16 -27.09 12.18
N THR A 120 -37.83 -25.94 12.28
CA THR A 120 -39.17 -25.85 12.89
C THR A 120 -40.24 -26.52 12.03
N GLU A 121 -40.15 -26.42 10.70
CA GLU A 121 -41.08 -27.08 9.78
C GLU A 121 -40.91 -28.59 9.72
N GLU A 122 -39.70 -29.11 9.94
CA GLU A 122 -39.40 -30.55 9.96
C GLU A 122 -39.85 -31.23 11.29
N GLU A 123 -39.97 -30.47 12.38
CA GLU A 123 -40.38 -30.98 13.70
C GLU A 123 -41.92 -31.01 13.91
N VAL A 124 -42.70 -30.34 13.05
CA VAL A 124 -44.18 -30.23 13.12
C VAL A 124 -44.88 -31.27 12.25
#